data_AF-A0A2S7FEZ2-F1
#
_entry.id   AF-A0A2S7FEZ2-F1
#
_cell.length_a   1.000
_cell.length_b   1.000
_cell.length_c   1.000
_cell.angle_alpha   90.00
_cell.angle_beta   90.00
_cell.angle_gamma   90.00
#
_symmetry.space_group_name_H-M   'P 1'
#
loop_
_entity.id
_entity.type
_entity.pdbx_description
1 polymer ?
#
loop_
_entity_poly.entity_id
_entity_poly.type
_entity_poly.pdbx_seq_one_letter_code
_entity_poly.pdbx_strand_id
1 'polypeptide(L)'
;MDHNLIISQWAQDNGFVLNKYNKNSMNIEEVSYKFSNLQELTDKMNSINILTMSYDAKLGLIKKTYFIKLKFNKDVIDDLIKEHIKTGNEEKDSNVYNYIQDVNLTNSITVPDLMDDSNYADSIEKNTGIWSYKLSQIDENTEINLVYSVRNYTMLICIFITLLICAGVGYYIKKIKNR
;
A
#
# COMPACT_ATOMS: atom_id res chain seq x y z
N MET A 1 14.81 -27.83 12.66
CA MET A 1 14.57 -27.39 11.27
C MET A 1 14.82 -25.90 11.24
N ASP A 2 15.74 -25.44 10.40
CA ASP A 2 16.13 -24.02 10.37
C ASP A 2 14.99 -23.19 9.77
N HIS A 3 14.21 -22.49 10.61
CA HIS A 3 13.14 -21.58 10.15
C HIS A 3 13.67 -20.53 9.15
N ASN A 4 14.98 -20.22 9.22
CA ASN A 4 15.71 -19.38 8.29
C ASN A 4 15.64 -19.83 6.82
N LEU A 5 15.53 -21.14 6.57
CA LEU A 5 15.52 -21.72 5.22
C LEU A 5 14.14 -21.57 4.55
N ILE A 6 13.06 -21.62 5.33
CA ILE A 6 11.68 -21.63 4.80
C ILE A 6 11.28 -20.26 4.25
N ILE A 7 11.50 -19.19 5.03
CA ILE A 7 11.19 -17.82 4.60
C ILE A 7 12.07 -17.42 3.40
N SER A 8 13.33 -17.85 3.41
CA SER A 8 14.26 -17.57 2.32
C SER A 8 13.89 -18.25 1.02
N GLN A 9 13.50 -19.52 1.08
CA GLN A 9 13.07 -20.26 -0.11
C GLN A 9 11.76 -19.68 -0.65
N TRP A 10 10.77 -19.48 0.23
CA TRP A 10 9.48 -18.90 -0.16
C TRP A 10 9.63 -17.52 -0.80
N ALA A 11 10.46 -16.65 -0.23
CA ALA A 11 10.71 -15.31 -0.77
C ALA A 11 11.32 -15.39 -2.18
N GLN A 12 12.34 -16.23 -2.37
CA GLN A 12 12.97 -16.42 -3.68
C GLN A 12 12.01 -17.01 -4.72
N ASP A 13 11.26 -18.06 -4.35
CA ASP A 13 10.28 -18.70 -5.23
C ASP A 13 9.18 -17.73 -5.69
N ASN A 14 8.90 -16.72 -4.86
CA ASN A 14 7.96 -15.66 -5.15
C ASN A 14 8.63 -14.37 -5.65
N GLY A 15 9.89 -14.36 -6.06
CA GLY A 15 10.53 -13.18 -6.67
C GLY A 15 10.70 -11.99 -5.72
N PHE A 16 10.72 -12.22 -4.42
CA PHE A 16 11.06 -11.23 -3.41
C PHE A 16 12.55 -11.22 -3.12
N VAL A 17 13.05 -10.07 -2.66
CA VAL A 17 14.40 -9.92 -2.11
C VAL A 17 14.32 -10.06 -0.59
N LEU A 18 15.09 -10.98 -0.03
CA LEU A 18 15.23 -11.14 1.42
C LEU A 18 16.50 -10.43 1.91
N ASN A 19 16.32 -9.50 2.85
CA ASN A 19 17.41 -8.89 3.60
C ASN A 19 17.33 -9.34 5.07
N LYS A 20 18.48 -9.67 5.66
CA LYS A 20 18.59 -9.99 7.08
C LYS A 20 19.60 -9.05 7.75
N TYR A 21 19.18 -8.36 8.80
CA TYR A 21 20.05 -7.43 9.53
C TYR A 21 19.67 -7.33 11.00
N ASN A 22 20.60 -6.85 11.84
CA ASN A 22 20.34 -6.58 13.25
C ASN A 22 20.12 -5.06 13.46
N LYS A 23 19.06 -4.70 14.17
CA LYS A 23 18.76 -3.30 14.53
C LYS A 23 18.13 -3.27 15.91
N ASN A 24 18.64 -2.41 16.79
CA ASN A 24 18.14 -2.25 18.17
C ASN A 24 18.04 -3.59 18.93
N SER A 25 19.06 -4.44 18.81
CA SER A 25 19.11 -5.79 19.41
C SER A 25 18.02 -6.75 18.92
N MET A 26 17.34 -6.43 17.82
CA MET A 26 16.38 -7.31 17.15
C MET A 26 16.97 -7.81 15.83
N ASN A 27 16.78 -9.10 15.55
CA ASN A 27 17.02 -9.65 14.22
C ASN A 27 15.82 -9.34 13.33
N ILE A 28 16.07 -8.66 12.22
CA ILE A 28 15.06 -8.25 11.26
C ILE A 28 15.23 -9.09 10.00
N GLU A 29 14.12 -9.67 9.54
CA GLU A 29 13.98 -10.28 8.23
C GLU A 29 13.03 -9.41 7.41
N GLU A 30 13.53 -8.87 6.30
CA GLU A 30 12.81 -7.95 5.44
C GLU A 30 12.62 -8.58 4.07
N VAL A 31 11.36 -8.65 3.64
CA VAL A 31 10.98 -9.15 2.32
C VAL A 31 10.54 -7.96 1.47
N SER A 32 11.26 -7.71 0.38
CA SER A 32 11.06 -6.56 -0.50
C SER A 32 10.63 -6.97 -1.90
N TYR A 33 9.65 -6.26 -2.46
CA TYR A 33 9.23 -6.38 -3.87
C TYR A 33 9.21 -5.02 -4.54
N LYS A 34 9.86 -4.91 -5.70
CA LYS A 34 9.84 -3.72 -6.52
C LYS A 34 8.91 -3.96 -7.71
N PHE A 35 7.97 -3.05 -7.91
CA PHE A 35 6.98 -3.10 -8.98
C PHE A 35 7.05 -1.83 -9.84
N SER A 36 6.57 -1.93 -11.07
CA SER A 36 6.59 -0.81 -12.02
C SER A 36 5.25 -0.08 -12.11
N ASN A 37 4.15 -0.74 -11.77
CA ASN A 37 2.80 -0.17 -11.81
C ASN A 37 1.83 -0.89 -10.85
N LEU A 38 0.65 -0.30 -10.63
CA LEU A 38 -0.36 -0.85 -9.70
C LEU A 38 -0.96 -2.17 -10.18
N GLN A 39 -1.03 -2.43 -11.48
CA GLN A 39 -1.54 -3.70 -12.00
C GLN A 39 -0.60 -4.84 -11.60
N GLU A 40 0.70 -4.68 -11.85
CA GLU A 40 1.72 -5.65 -11.47
C GLU A 40 1.70 -5.91 -9.95
N LEU A 41 1.60 -4.86 -9.13
CA LEU A 41 1.48 -5.01 -7.68
C LEU A 41 0.21 -5.78 -7.30
N THR A 42 -0.93 -5.48 -7.95
CA THR A 42 -2.21 -6.15 -7.69
C THR A 42 -2.14 -7.63 -8.00
N ASP A 43 -1.63 -7.98 -9.19
CA ASP A 43 -1.46 -9.37 -9.62
C ASP A 43 -0.53 -10.11 -8.67
N LYS A 44 0.55 -9.46 -8.23
CA LYS A 44 1.51 -10.03 -7.29
C LYS A 44 0.91 -10.29 -5.92
N MET A 45 0.18 -9.34 -5.37
CA MET A 45 -0.47 -9.50 -4.07
C MET A 45 -1.52 -10.62 -4.12
N ASN A 46 -2.35 -10.62 -5.16
CA ASN A 46 -3.39 -11.63 -5.35
C ASN A 46 -2.82 -13.05 -5.58
N SER A 47 -1.61 -13.18 -6.14
CA SER A 47 -0.97 -14.50 -6.32
C SER A 47 -0.49 -15.12 -5.00
N ILE A 48 -0.24 -14.32 -3.97
CA ILE A 48 0.30 -14.79 -2.68
C ILE A 48 -0.80 -15.35 -1.78
N ASN A 49 -2.07 -15.01 -2.04
CA ASN A 49 -3.26 -15.49 -1.35
C ASN A 49 -3.35 -15.16 0.16
N ILE A 50 -2.38 -14.43 0.72
CA ILE A 50 -2.40 -13.89 2.10
C ILE A 50 -3.21 -12.59 2.16
N LEU A 51 -3.18 -11.82 1.07
CA LEU A 51 -3.94 -10.59 0.93
C LEU A 51 -4.44 -10.45 -0.50
N THR A 52 -5.54 -9.74 -0.65
CA THR A 52 -6.09 -9.36 -1.95
C THR A 52 -6.03 -7.86 -2.09
N MET A 53 -5.65 -7.41 -3.28
CA MET A 53 -5.60 -6.01 -3.66
C MET A 53 -6.57 -5.77 -4.81
N SER A 54 -7.25 -4.63 -4.75
CA SER A 54 -7.97 -4.06 -5.88
C SER A 54 -7.70 -2.56 -5.94
N TYR A 55 -7.77 -2.00 -7.13
CA TYR A 55 -7.68 -0.57 -7.31
C TYR A 55 -8.60 -0.09 -8.41
N ASP A 56 -9.06 1.15 -8.27
CA ASP A 56 -9.72 1.92 -9.31
C ASP A 56 -9.06 3.31 -9.39
N ALA A 57 -9.18 3.97 -10.53
CA ALA A 57 -8.67 5.32 -10.73
C ALA A 57 -9.67 6.21 -11.45
N LYS A 58 -10.01 7.34 -10.82
CA LYS A 58 -10.88 8.36 -11.40
C LYS A 58 -10.06 9.54 -11.90
N LEU A 59 -10.21 9.86 -13.19
CA LEU A 59 -9.60 11.05 -13.77
C LEU A 59 -10.48 12.28 -13.50
N GLY A 60 -9.92 13.26 -12.80
CA GLY A 60 -10.48 14.61 -12.70
C GLY A 60 -9.74 15.59 -13.60
N LEU A 61 -10.25 16.83 -13.68
CA LEU A 61 -9.69 17.88 -14.52
C LEU A 61 -8.24 18.25 -14.15
N ILE A 62 -7.92 18.29 -12.86
CA ILE A 62 -6.62 18.73 -12.32
C ILE A 62 -5.86 17.65 -11.56
N LYS A 63 -6.52 16.54 -11.22
CA LYS A 63 -5.95 15.45 -10.43
C LYS A 63 -6.52 14.10 -10.87
N LYS A 64 -5.71 13.05 -10.76
CA LYS A 64 -6.14 11.66 -10.89
C LYS A 64 -6.19 11.06 -9.50
N THR A 65 -7.35 10.56 -9.08
CA THR A 65 -7.57 9.98 -7.76
C THR A 65 -7.55 8.46 -7.89
N TYR A 66 -6.81 7.80 -6.99
CA TYR A 66 -6.67 6.36 -6.90
C TYR A 66 -7.39 5.88 -5.65
N PHE A 67 -8.18 4.82 -5.80
CA PHE A 67 -8.87 4.13 -4.74
C PHE A 67 -8.26 2.74 -4.66
N ILE A 68 -7.51 2.46 -3.61
CA ILE A 68 -6.87 1.18 -3.36
C ILE A 68 -7.55 0.53 -2.17
N LYS A 69 -7.90 -0.74 -2.33
CA LYS A 69 -8.46 -1.56 -1.26
C LYS A 69 -7.62 -2.82 -1.10
N LEU A 70 -7.14 -3.05 0.12
CA LEU A 70 -6.45 -4.27 0.52
C LEU A 70 -7.30 -5.02 1.54
N LYS A 71 -7.42 -6.33 1.37
CA LYS A 71 -8.14 -7.20 2.29
C LYS A 71 -7.28 -8.41 2.66
N PHE A 72 -7.09 -8.64 3.94
CA PHE A 72 -6.37 -9.80 4.45
C PHE A 72 -7.22 -11.06 4.33
N ASN A 73 -6.59 -12.18 3.97
CA ASN A 73 -7.23 -13.49 4.00
C ASN A 73 -6.96 -14.15 5.37
N LYS A 74 -7.85 -13.89 6.33
CA LYS A 74 -7.69 -14.36 7.71
C LYS A 74 -7.50 -15.87 7.78
N ASP A 75 -8.32 -16.63 7.06
CA ASP A 75 -8.31 -18.10 7.13
C ASP A 75 -6.96 -18.66 6.68
N VAL A 76 -6.41 -18.13 5.58
CA VAL A 76 -5.08 -18.52 5.09
C VAL A 76 -3.99 -18.16 6.10
N ILE A 77 -4.07 -16.98 6.72
CA ILE A 77 -3.11 -16.56 7.75
C ILE A 77 -3.20 -17.48 8.98
N ASP A 78 -4.41 -17.78 9.43
CA ASP A 78 -4.66 -18.65 10.59
C ASP A 78 -4.16 -20.07 10.35
N ASP A 79 -4.41 -20.63 9.17
CA ASP A 79 -3.93 -21.96 8.78
C ASP A 79 -2.40 -22.01 8.71
N LEU A 80 -1.77 -21.00 8.11
CA LEU A 80 -0.32 -20.88 8.06
C LEU A 80 0.30 -20.83 9.46
N ILE A 81 -0.27 -20.05 10.38
CA ILE A 81 0.21 -19.99 11.76
C ILE A 81 0.07 -21.36 12.42
N LYS A 82 -1.13 -21.96 12.36
CA LYS A 82 -1.43 -23.26 12.99
C LYS A 82 -0.55 -24.39 12.46
N GLU A 83 -0.18 -24.36 11.18
CA GLU A 83 0.72 -25.35 10.61
C GLU A 83 2.14 -25.28 11.20
N HIS A 84 2.64 -24.07 11.45
CA HIS A 84 4.03 -23.84 11.86
C HIS A 84 4.26 -23.91 13.37
N ILE A 85 3.22 -23.76 14.19
CA ILE A 85 3.33 -23.81 15.66
C ILE A 85 3.12 -25.20 16.25
N LYS A 86 2.70 -26.20 15.47
CA LYS A 86 2.36 -27.54 15.97
C LYS A 86 3.56 -28.23 16.62
N THR A 87 3.59 -28.25 17.95
CA THR A 87 4.59 -28.97 18.73
C THR A 87 4.09 -30.31 19.25
N GLY A 88 2.79 -30.61 19.09
CA GLY A 88 2.14 -31.81 19.60
C GLY A 88 1.71 -31.70 21.07
N ASN A 89 1.88 -30.53 21.68
CA ASN A 89 1.35 -30.17 22.99
C ASN A 89 0.27 -29.09 22.81
N GLU A 90 -0.99 -29.46 22.98
CA GLU A 90 -2.14 -28.58 22.69
C GLU A 90 -2.15 -27.29 23.53
N GLU A 91 -1.75 -27.37 24.80
CA GLU A 91 -1.69 -26.20 25.69
C GLU A 91 -0.61 -25.21 25.23
N LYS A 92 0.57 -25.73 24.89
CA LYS A 92 1.68 -24.92 24.38
C LYS A 92 1.33 -24.29 23.04
N ASP A 93 0.76 -25.07 22.12
CA ASP A 93 0.37 -24.61 20.79
C ASP A 93 -0.72 -23.53 20.90
N SER A 94 -1.70 -23.70 21.81
CA SER A 94 -2.72 -22.68 22.09
C SER A 94 -2.13 -21.39 22.67
N ASN A 95 -1.20 -21.48 23.61
CA ASN A 95 -0.53 -20.32 24.20
C ASN A 95 0.27 -19.52 23.16
N VAL A 96 1.00 -20.22 22.29
CA VAL A 96 1.76 -19.58 21.19
C VAL A 96 0.81 -18.95 20.18
N TYR A 97 -0.27 -19.64 19.81
CA TYR A 97 -1.28 -19.09 18.90
C TYR A 97 -1.90 -17.80 19.45
N ASN A 98 -2.35 -17.81 20.71
CA ASN A 98 -2.95 -16.64 21.36
C ASN A 98 -1.96 -15.46 21.43
N TYR A 99 -0.69 -15.74 21.72
CA TYR A 99 0.35 -14.72 21.69
C TYR A 99 0.50 -14.09 20.30
N ILE A 100 0.56 -14.92 19.24
CA ILE A 100 0.65 -14.43 17.86
C ILE A 100 -0.58 -13.60 17.48
N GLN A 101 -1.78 -14.04 17.87
CA GLN A 101 -3.03 -13.32 17.63
C GLN A 101 -3.04 -11.91 18.24
N ASP A 102 -2.29 -11.68 19.32
CA ASP A 102 -2.16 -10.38 19.98
C ASP A 102 -1.04 -9.49 19.42
N VAL A 103 -0.23 -9.99 18.47
CA VAL A 103 0.83 -9.21 17.83
C VAL A 103 0.23 -8.10 16.96
N ASN A 104 0.74 -6.88 17.13
CA ASN A 104 0.37 -5.73 16.31
C ASN A 104 0.98 -5.83 14.91
N LEU A 105 0.13 -5.85 13.90
CA LEU A 105 0.42 -5.68 12.50
C LEU A 105 0.27 -4.21 12.13
N THR A 106 1.39 -3.55 11.82
CA THR A 106 1.41 -2.15 11.39
C THR A 106 1.72 -2.07 9.91
N ASN A 107 0.84 -1.45 9.12
CA ASN A 107 1.07 -1.12 7.72
C ASN A 107 1.28 0.39 7.61
N SER A 108 2.42 0.80 7.09
CA SER A 108 2.70 2.20 6.74
C SER A 108 2.77 2.29 5.23
N ILE A 109 1.95 3.17 4.64
CA ILE A 109 1.94 3.40 3.21
C ILE A 109 2.26 4.87 2.95
N THR A 110 3.24 5.13 2.09
CA THR A 110 3.58 6.47 1.62
C THR A 110 3.19 6.62 0.16
N VAL A 111 2.52 7.71 -0.18
CA VAL A 111 2.06 8.03 -1.53
C VAL A 111 2.78 9.25 -2.13
N PRO A 112 2.76 9.45 -3.46
CA PRO A 112 3.53 10.50 -4.12
C PRO A 112 3.10 11.94 -3.82
N ASP A 113 1.84 12.16 -3.46
CA ASP A 113 1.28 13.49 -3.17
C ASP A 113 0.38 13.36 -1.93
N LEU A 114 -0.85 13.85 -1.93
CA LEU A 114 -1.70 13.85 -0.73
C LEU A 114 -2.49 12.53 -0.58
N MET A 115 -2.57 12.02 0.65
CA MET A 115 -3.64 11.11 1.03
C MET A 115 -4.95 11.89 1.17
N ASP A 116 -5.99 11.37 0.54
CA ASP A 116 -7.38 11.82 0.71
C ASP A 116 -8.08 10.90 1.75
N ASP A 117 -9.41 10.76 1.70
CA ASP A 117 -10.30 10.03 2.63
C ASP A 117 -9.98 8.53 2.82
N SER A 118 -8.85 8.24 3.45
CA SER A 118 -8.35 6.90 3.76
C SER A 118 -8.72 6.52 5.20
N ASN A 119 -8.88 5.23 5.49
CA ASN A 119 -9.28 4.74 6.83
C ASN A 119 -8.09 4.43 7.75
N TYR A 120 -7.00 5.22 7.67
CA TYR A 120 -5.84 5.03 8.54
C TYR A 120 -6.14 5.37 10.00
N ALA A 121 -5.44 4.72 10.93
CA ALA A 121 -5.54 4.98 12.36
C ALA A 121 -4.75 6.22 12.78
N ASP A 122 -3.63 6.49 12.09
CA ASP A 122 -2.75 7.62 12.34
C ASP A 122 -2.04 8.07 11.05
N SER A 123 -1.45 9.28 11.06
CA SER A 123 -0.67 9.82 9.94
C SER A 123 0.64 10.40 10.45
N ILE A 124 1.76 10.00 9.86
CA ILE A 124 3.08 10.61 10.15
C ILE A 124 3.21 11.95 9.41
N GLU A 125 2.81 11.94 8.14
CA GLU A 125 2.86 13.07 7.21
C GLU A 125 1.61 13.09 6.34
N LYS A 126 1.36 14.19 5.61
CA LYS A 126 0.17 14.34 4.75
C LYS A 126 0.07 13.30 3.63
N ASN A 127 1.15 12.59 3.34
CA ASN A 127 1.26 11.57 2.32
C ASN A 127 1.52 10.17 2.89
N THR A 128 1.51 10.00 4.22
CA THR A 128 1.87 8.75 4.87
C THR A 128 0.85 8.38 5.94
N GLY A 129 0.13 7.29 5.71
CA GLY A 129 -0.91 6.77 6.58
C GLY A 129 -0.44 5.47 7.25
N ILE A 130 -0.87 5.29 8.50
CA ILE A 130 -0.59 4.11 9.31
C ILE A 130 -1.90 3.39 9.63
N TRP A 131 -1.94 2.10 9.30
CA TRP A 131 -2.95 1.17 9.76
C TRP A 131 -2.34 0.24 10.78
N SER A 132 -2.98 0.09 11.94
CA SER A 132 -2.50 -0.80 13.00
C SER A 132 -3.64 -1.69 13.44
N TYR A 133 -3.44 -3.00 13.33
CA TYR A 133 -4.39 -4.03 13.70
C TYR A 133 -3.68 -5.12 14.46
N LYS A 134 -4.34 -5.73 15.45
CA LYS A 134 -3.92 -7.05 15.92
C LYS A 134 -4.44 -8.12 14.96
N LEU A 135 -3.75 -9.24 14.85
CA LEU A 135 -4.25 -10.38 14.06
C LEU A 135 -5.63 -10.84 14.53
N SER A 136 -5.87 -10.82 15.84
CA SER A 136 -7.18 -11.12 16.44
C SER A 136 -8.31 -10.18 16.03
N GLN A 137 -7.97 -8.96 15.60
CA GLN A 137 -8.92 -7.94 15.14
C GLN A 137 -9.21 -8.02 13.65
N ILE A 138 -8.41 -8.77 12.88
CA ILE A 138 -8.65 -8.97 11.45
C ILE A 138 -9.81 -9.95 11.30
N ASP A 139 -10.85 -9.52 10.61
CA ASP A 139 -12.04 -10.31 10.27
C ASP A 139 -12.40 -10.14 8.79
N GLU A 140 -13.53 -10.70 8.37
CA GLU A 140 -14.02 -10.63 6.99
C GLU A 140 -14.35 -9.21 6.50
N ASN A 141 -14.49 -8.25 7.42
CA ASN A 141 -14.81 -6.85 7.12
C ASN A 141 -13.60 -5.93 7.25
N THR A 142 -12.46 -6.46 7.72
CA THR A 142 -11.24 -5.69 7.90
C THR A 142 -10.59 -5.40 6.56
N GLU A 143 -10.54 -4.12 6.21
CA GLU A 143 -10.00 -3.62 4.96
C GLU A 143 -9.14 -2.38 5.18
N ILE A 144 -8.04 -2.29 4.42
CA ILE A 144 -7.26 -1.07 4.27
C ILE A 144 -7.78 -0.36 3.02
N ASN A 145 -8.42 0.78 3.23
CA ASN A 145 -8.87 1.69 2.18
C ASN A 145 -7.90 2.88 2.12
N LEU A 146 -7.16 2.93 1.02
CA LEU A 146 -6.24 3.99 0.70
C LEU A 146 -6.80 4.81 -0.47
N VAL A 147 -6.99 6.09 -0.25
CA VAL A 147 -7.37 7.05 -1.28
C VAL A 147 -6.28 8.10 -1.38
N TYR A 148 -5.75 8.31 -2.60
CA TYR A 148 -4.78 9.37 -2.84
C TYR A 148 -4.96 9.99 -4.21
N SER A 149 -4.55 11.25 -4.34
CA SER A 149 -4.65 11.98 -5.60
C SER A 149 -3.27 12.42 -6.08
N VAL A 150 -3.02 12.28 -7.38
CA VAL A 150 -1.82 12.82 -8.04
C VAL A 150 -2.23 13.95 -8.97
N ARG A 151 -1.59 15.11 -8.85
CA ARG A 151 -1.86 16.25 -9.74
C ARG A 151 -1.51 15.92 -11.18
N ASN A 152 -2.41 16.29 -12.10
CA ASN A 152 -2.19 16.18 -13.54
C ASN A 152 -1.67 17.51 -14.07
N TYR A 153 -0.35 17.65 -14.12
CA TYR A 153 0.31 18.88 -14.59
C TYR A 153 0.07 19.18 -16.07
N THR A 154 -0.25 18.18 -16.89
CA THR A 154 -0.50 18.37 -18.34
C THR A 154 -1.70 19.29 -18.58
N MET A 155 -2.80 19.11 -17.85
CA MET A 155 -3.99 19.97 -17.98
C MET A 155 -3.74 21.39 -17.47
N LEU A 156 -2.96 21.54 -16.40
CA LEU A 156 -2.56 22.85 -15.89
C LEU A 156 -1.73 23.63 -16.92
N ILE A 157 -0.81 22.94 -17.60
CA ILE A 157 -0.01 23.50 -18.69
C ILE A 157 -0.92 23.93 -19.85
N CYS A 158 -1.89 23.10 -20.26
CA CYS A 158 -2.84 23.45 -21.32
C CYS A 158 -3.65 24.71 -20.98
N ILE A 159 -4.21 24.81 -19.77
CA ILE A 159 -4.96 25.99 -19.33
C ILE A 159 -4.08 27.25 -19.37
N PHE A 160 -2.84 27.14 -18.89
CA PHE A 160 -1.90 28.27 -18.88
C PHE A 160 -1.57 28.74 -20.30
N ILE A 161 -1.31 27.82 -21.23
CA ILE A 161 -1.07 28.14 -22.64
C ILE A 161 -2.28 28.84 -23.27
N THR A 162 -3.51 28.36 -23.01
CA THR A 162 -4.73 29.00 -23.51
C THR A 162 -4.87 30.44 -22.99
N LEU A 163 -4.60 30.67 -21.70
CA LEU A 163 -4.65 32.01 -21.11
C LEU A 163 -3.62 32.96 -21.76
N LEU A 164 -2.40 32.48 -22.02
CA LEU A 164 -1.38 33.27 -22.71
C LEU A 164 -1.81 33.66 -24.14
N ILE A 165 -2.40 32.72 -24.88
CA ILE A 165 -2.93 32.99 -26.23
C ILE A 165 -4.04 34.04 -26.17
N CYS A 166 -5.01 33.89 -25.25
CA CYS A 166 -6.09 34.87 -25.07
C CYS A 166 -5.57 36.27 -24.73
N ALA A 167 -4.59 36.38 -23.83
CA ALA A 167 -3.97 37.65 -23.47
C ALA A 167 -3.24 38.28 -24.67
N GLY A 168 -2.51 37.47 -25.45
CA GLY A 168 -1.82 37.92 -26.66
C GLY A 168 -2.79 38.45 -27.73
N VAL A 169 -3.88 37.73 -27.99
CA VAL A 169 -4.95 38.15 -28.92
C VAL A 169 -5.62 39.43 -28.43
N GLY A 170 -5.96 39.52 -27.14
CA GLY A 170 -6.56 40.72 -26.56
C GLY A 170 -5.65 41.95 -26.68
N TYR A 171 -4.35 41.78 -26.41
CA TYR A 171 -3.35 42.84 -26.60
C TYR A 171 -3.26 43.28 -28.06
N TYR A 172 -3.23 42.33 -29.00
CA TYR A 172 -3.17 42.62 -30.43
C TYR A 172 -4.41 43.41 -30.91
N ILE A 173 -5.62 42.99 -30.52
CA ILE A 173 -6.86 43.70 -30.84
C ILE A 173 -6.84 45.12 -30.26
N LYS A 174 -6.44 45.29 -29.00
CA LYS A 174 -6.30 46.62 -28.37
C LYS A 174 -5.31 47.51 -29.14
N LYS A 175 -4.18 46.94 -29.59
CA LYS A 175 -3.18 47.67 -30.37
C LYS A 175 -3.69 48.10 -31.74
N ILE A 176 -4.51 47.28 -32.41
CA ILE A 176 -5.17 47.67 -33.67
C ILE A 176 -6.18 48.79 -33.43
N LYS A 177 -7.02 48.69 -32.40
CA LYS A 177 -8.07 49.68 -32.12
C LYS A 177 -7.52 51.08 -31.75
N ASN A 178 -6.30 51.12 -31.23
CA ASN A 178 -5.61 52.37 -30.83
C ASN A 178 -4.69 52.94 -31.94
N ARG A 179 -4.71 52.38 -33.15
CA ARG A 179 -4.07 52.94 -34.35
C ARG A 179 -5.13 53.55 -35.25
#